data_AF-A0ABD2IPH5-F1
#
_entry.id   AF-A0ABD2IPH5-F1
#
_cell.length_a   1.000
_cell.length_b   1.000
_cell.length_c   1.000
_cell.angle_alpha   90.00
_cell.angle_beta   90.00
_cell.angle_gamma   90.00
#
_symmetry.space_group_name_H-M   'P 1'
#
loop_
_entity.id
_entity.type
_entity.pdbx_description
1 polymer ?
#
loop_
_entity_poly.entity_id
_entity_poly.type
_entity_poly.pdbx_seq_one_letter_code
_entity_poly.pdbx_strand_id
1 'polypeptide(L)'
;MIGATSGACGWSAVGRVGGWQYLRLGLSNQFCIDNLNMSVVAVHELMHALGFRHEQSRNDTLNYIILRKNEWTHAKAMRTSAKTGAICPK
;
A
#
# COMPACT_ATOMS: atom_id res chain seq x y z
N MET A 1 3.10 -14.83 10.75
CA MET A 1 1.99 -13.87 10.83
C MET A 1 2.39 -12.61 10.09
N ILE A 2 1.81 -12.35 8.92
CA ILE A 2 2.04 -11.09 8.19
C ILE A 2 1.32 -9.98 8.96
N GLY A 3 2.07 -9.27 9.79
CA GLY A 3 1.58 -8.21 10.65
C GLY A 3 0.99 -7.08 9.82
N ALA A 4 -0.27 -6.75 10.09
CA ALA A 4 -0.81 -5.46 9.74
C ALA A 4 0.08 -4.41 10.41
N THR A 5 0.72 -3.55 9.63
CA THR A 5 1.30 -2.33 10.18
C THR A 5 0.14 -1.54 10.81
N SER A 6 0.32 -1.13 12.05
CA SER A 6 -0.66 -0.40 12.86
C SER A 6 -1.16 0.81 12.05
N GLY A 7 -2.41 0.76 11.56
CA GLY A 7 -3.00 1.83 10.74
C GLY A 7 -3.43 1.44 9.31
N ALA A 8 -3.14 0.23 8.84
CA ALA A 8 -3.58 -0.19 7.50
C ALA A 8 -5.11 -0.45 7.45
N CYS A 9 -5.83 0.34 6.65
CA CYS A 9 -7.27 0.18 6.41
C CYS A 9 -7.62 -0.87 5.35
N GLY A 10 -6.61 -1.47 4.73
CA GLY A 10 -6.76 -2.53 3.74
C GLY A 10 -5.42 -3.18 3.43
N TRP A 11 -5.49 -4.36 2.83
CA TRP A 11 -4.31 -5.04 2.29
C TRP A 11 -4.69 -6.01 1.17
N SER A 12 -3.85 -6.05 0.14
CA SER A 12 -3.88 -7.05 -0.92
C SER A 12 -2.46 -7.33 -1.41
N ALA A 13 -2.23 -8.52 -1.96
CA ALA A 13 -1.01 -8.81 -2.68
C ALA A 13 -0.93 -8.00 -3.98
N VAL A 14 0.29 -7.72 -4.45
CA VAL A 14 0.50 -7.04 -5.74
C VAL A 14 0.53 -8.06 -6.86
N GLY A 15 -0.47 -8.03 -7.75
CA GLY A 15 -0.59 -8.94 -8.88
C GLY A 15 -1.10 -10.34 -8.51
N ARG A 16 -0.97 -11.27 -9.46
CA ARG A 16 -1.39 -12.66 -9.30
C ARG A 16 -0.38 -13.43 -8.43
N VAL A 17 -0.86 -13.99 -7.32
CA VAL A 17 -0.03 -14.84 -6.43
C VAL A 17 -0.15 -16.34 -6.71
N GLY A 18 -1.18 -16.76 -7.46
CA GLY A 18 -1.49 -18.16 -7.73
C GLY A 18 -2.42 -18.76 -6.69
N GLY A 19 -3.34 -19.62 -7.12
CA GLY A 19 -4.41 -20.15 -6.26
C GLY A 19 -5.38 -19.06 -5.77
N TRP A 20 -6.00 -19.30 -4.62
CA TRP A 20 -6.88 -18.34 -3.96
C TRP A 20 -6.09 -17.20 -3.32
N GLN A 21 -6.47 -15.96 -3.58
CA GLN A 21 -5.83 -14.77 -3.03
C GLN A 21 -6.80 -13.91 -2.23
N TYR A 22 -6.37 -13.47 -1.05
CA TYR A 22 -7.19 -12.68 -0.15
C TYR A 22 -6.98 -11.19 -0.36
N LEU A 23 -8.10 -10.47 -0.38
CA LEU A 23 -8.16 -9.02 -0.22
C LEU A 23 -8.81 -8.73 1.13
N ARG A 24 -8.16 -7.91 1.95
CA ARG A 24 -8.62 -7.58 3.30
C ARG A 24 -9.03 -6.12 3.36
N LEU A 25 -10.20 -5.86 3.92
CA LEU A 25 -10.67 -4.52 4.26
C LEU A 25 -10.72 -4.39 5.78
N GLY A 26 -10.19 -3.28 6.30
CA GLY A 26 -10.09 -2.97 7.72
C GLY A 26 -11.43 -2.55 8.35
N LEU A 27 -12.51 -3.28 8.08
CA LEU A 27 -13.86 -2.96 8.58
C LEU A 27 -14.03 -3.18 10.09
N SER A 28 -13.05 -3.80 10.76
CA SER A 28 -12.98 -3.86 12.22
C SER A 28 -12.27 -2.67 12.85
N ASN A 29 -11.67 -1.79 12.03
CA ASN A 29 -10.99 -0.60 12.50
C ASN A 29 -11.92 0.60 12.38
N GLN A 30 -12.47 1.04 13.51
CA GLN A 30 -13.42 2.15 13.56
C GLN A 30 -12.83 3.44 12.96
N PHE A 31 -11.52 3.68 13.13
CA PHE A 31 -10.86 4.81 12.49
C PHE A 31 -11.00 4.78 10.96
N CYS A 32 -10.85 3.62 10.33
CA CYS A 32 -11.00 3.48 8.88
C CYS A 32 -12.44 3.72 8.43
N ILE A 33 -13.42 3.26 9.20
CA ILE A 33 -14.84 3.43 8.88
C ILE A 33 -15.26 4.90 9.03
N ASP A 34 -14.82 5.56 10.10
CA ASP A 34 -15.25 6.93 10.41
C ASP A 34 -14.53 7.99 9.57
N ASN A 35 -13.27 7.73 9.20
CA ASN A 35 -12.41 8.75 8.59
C ASN A 35 -12.13 8.51 7.10
N LEU A 36 -12.44 7.33 6.55
CA LEU A 36 -12.18 7.01 5.15
C LEU A 36 -13.43 6.51 4.44
N ASN A 37 -13.50 6.80 3.14
CA ASN A 37 -14.45 6.12 2.27
C ASN A 37 -13.94 4.71 1.96
N MET A 38 -14.54 3.70 2.59
CA MET A 38 -14.13 2.29 2.42
C MET A 38 -14.25 1.77 0.98
N SER A 39 -15.09 2.39 0.14
CA SER A 39 -15.13 2.05 -1.30
C SER A 39 -13.83 2.44 -2.00
N VAL A 40 -13.23 3.58 -1.64
CA VAL A 40 -11.93 4.02 -2.16
C VAL A 40 -10.83 3.07 -1.72
N VAL A 41 -10.87 2.63 -0.45
CA VAL A 41 -9.93 1.63 0.07
C VAL A 41 -10.08 0.31 -0.67
N ALA A 42 -11.31 -0.15 -0.93
CA ALA A 42 -11.55 -1.37 -1.71
C ALA A 42 -10.98 -1.28 -3.13
N VAL A 43 -11.18 -0.15 -3.81
CA VAL A 43 -10.58 0.07 -5.14
C VAL A 43 -9.05 0.07 -5.05
N HIS A 44 -8.46 0.72 -4.04
CA HIS A 44 -7.01 0.75 -3.83
C HIS A 44 -6.42 -0.65 -3.64
N GLU A 45 -7.04 -1.50 -2.81
CA GLU A 45 -6.57 -2.89 -2.63
C GLU A 45 -6.81 -3.77 -3.86
N LEU A 46 -7.88 -3.51 -4.63
CA LEU A 46 -8.12 -4.19 -5.91
C LEU A 46 -7.07 -3.78 -6.95
N MET A 47 -6.66 -2.50 -6.99
CA MET A 47 -5.56 -2.04 -7.83
C MET A 47 -4.25 -2.77 -7.50
N HIS A 48 -3.96 -3.01 -6.22
CA HIS A 48 -2.85 -3.87 -5.85
C HIS A 48 -3.01 -5.27 -6.43
N ALA A 49 -4.17 -5.91 -6.29
CA ALA A 49 -4.41 -7.24 -6.87
C ALA A 49 -4.20 -7.29 -8.39
N LEU A 50 -4.46 -6.18 -9.11
CA LEU A 50 -4.19 -6.04 -10.55
C LEU A 50 -2.70 -5.83 -10.88
N GLY A 51 -1.87 -5.50 -9.90
CA GLY A 51 -0.42 -5.32 -10.05
C GLY A 51 0.06 -3.87 -9.88
N PHE A 52 -0.83 -2.93 -9.56
CA PHE A 52 -0.42 -1.54 -9.31
C PHE A 52 0.27 -1.41 -7.95
N ARG A 53 1.29 -0.55 -7.90
CA ARG A 53 1.97 -0.16 -6.66
C ARG A 53 1.57 1.26 -6.28
N HIS A 54 1.98 1.67 -5.07
CA HIS A 54 1.80 3.04 -4.64
C HIS A 54 2.50 4.04 -5.56
N GLU A 55 1.80 5.09 -5.93
CA GLU A 55 2.29 6.09 -6.88
C GLU A 55 3.55 6.81 -6.40
N GLN A 56 3.65 7.09 -5.09
CA GLN A 56 4.85 7.69 -4.50
C GLN A 56 6.08 6.76 -4.50
N SER A 57 5.91 5.50 -4.90
CA SER A 57 7.01 4.54 -5.01
C SER A 57 7.61 4.47 -6.41
N ARG A 58 7.10 5.24 -7.39
CA ARG A 58 7.66 5.27 -8.74
C ARG A 58 9.13 5.69 -8.73
N ASN A 59 9.87 5.24 -9.73
CA ASN A 59 11.30 5.53 -9.82
C ASN A 59 11.56 7.02 -10.10
N ASP A 60 10.64 7.71 -10.76
CA ASP A 60 10.69 9.13 -11.15
C ASP A 60 10.00 10.08 -10.15
N THR A 61 9.49 9.57 -9.03
CA THR A 61 8.71 10.36 -8.06
C THR A 61 9.38 11.65 -7.58
N LEU A 62 10.72 11.68 -7.44
CA LEU A 62 11.45 12.89 -7.02
C LEU A 62 11.37 14.05 -8.02
N ASN A 63 10.91 13.80 -9.25
CA ASN A 63 10.65 14.85 -10.22
C ASN A 63 9.32 15.58 -9.95
N TYR A 64 8.44 14.99 -9.13
CA TYR A 64 7.06 15.45 -8.96
C TYR A 64 6.71 15.77 -7.50
N ILE A 65 7.41 15.18 -6.52
CA ILE A 65 7.15 15.43 -5.09
C ILE A 65 8.44 15.78 -4.34
N ILE A 66 8.29 16.60 -3.31
CA ILE A 66 9.36 16.91 -2.35
C ILE A 66 9.18 15.99 -1.15
N LEU A 67 10.18 15.14 -0.87
CA LEU A 67 10.22 14.34 0.34
C LEU A 67 10.80 15.18 1.49
N ARG A 68 10.05 15.28 2.59
CA ARG A 68 10.57 15.89 3.82
C ARG A 68 11.71 15.03 4.37
N LYS A 69 12.74 15.67 4.92
CA LYS A 69 13.98 15.01 5.36
C LYS A 69 13.74 13.89 6.38
N ASN A 70 12.76 14.06 7.27
CA ASN A 70 12.37 13.08 8.28
C ASN A 70 11.64 11.85 7.70
N GLU A 71 11.08 11.94 6.50
CA GLU A 71 10.37 10.83 5.82
C GLU A 71 11.28 10.03 4.89
N TRP A 72 12.55 10.44 4.75
CA TRP A 72 13.46 9.89 3.74
C TRP A 72 13.68 8.38 3.91
N THR A 73 13.79 7.91 5.15
CA THR A 73 13.97 6.49 5.47
C THR A 73 12.77 5.66 5.01
N HIS A 74 11.55 6.13 5.28
CA HIS A 74 10.31 5.47 4.88
C HIS A 74 10.14 5.48 3.35
N ALA A 75 10.36 6.63 2.71
CA ALA A 75 10.28 6.75 1.27
C ALA A 75 11.33 5.90 0.52
N LYS A 76 12.53 5.75 1.10
CA LYS A 76 13.57 4.87 0.53
C LYS A 76 13.15 3.39 0.60
N ALA A 77 12.50 2.98 1.68
CA ALA A 77 11.94 1.62 1.80
C ALA A 77 10.82 1.36 0.79
N MET A 78 9.91 2.33 0.59
CA MET A 78 8.85 2.27 -0.42
C MET A 78 9.40 2.12 -1.85
N ARG A 79 10.42 2.91 -2.22
CA ARG A 79 11.05 2.84 -3.57
C ARG A 79 11.86 1.57 -3.79
N THR A 80 12.51 1.05 -2.75
CA THR A 80 13.24 -0.22 -2.84
C THR A 80 12.28 -1.39 -3.02
N SER A 81 11.19 -1.41 -2.25
CA SER A 81 10.17 -2.46 -2.32
C SER A 81 9.48 -2.51 -3.68
N ALA A 82 9.26 -1.36 -4.32
CA ALA A 82 8.74 -1.29 -5.68
C ALA A 82 9.67 -1.91 -6.74
N LYS A 83 10.99 -1.85 -6.54
CA LYS A 83 11.97 -2.45 -7.46
C LYS A 83 12.15 -3.95 -7.26
N THR A 84 12.03 -4.44 -6.02
CA THR A 84 12.35 -5.83 -5.68
C THR A 84 11.15 -6.77 -5.69
N GLY A 85 9.94 -6.25 -5.94
CA GLY A 85 8.74 -7.07 -5.83
C GLY A 85 8.20 -7.19 -4.39
N ALA A 86 8.95 -6.73 -3.38
CA ALA A 86 8.57 -6.85 -1.97
C ALA A 86 7.29 -6.07 -1.63
N ILE A 87 6.64 -6.45 -0.53
CA ILE A 87 5.46 -5.76 0.01
C ILE A 87 5.84 -4.31 0.30
N CYS A 88 5.19 -3.35 -0.38
CA CYS A 88 5.39 -1.94 -0.06
C CYS A 88 4.79 -1.64 1.32
N PRO A 89 5.57 -1.09 2.27
CA PRO A 89 5.02 -0.65 3.55
C PRO A 89 3.96 0.42 3.31
N LYS A 90 2.83 0.30 4.03
CA LYS A 90 1.72 1.25 4.05
C LYS A 90 1.84 2.15 5.26
#